data_AF-A0A257AMK9-F1
#
_entry.id   AF-A0A257AMK9-F1
#
_cell.length_a   1.000
_cell.length_b   1.000
_cell.length_c   1.000
_cell.angle_alpha   90.00
_cell.angle_beta   90.00
_cell.angle_gamma   90.00
#
_symmetry.space_group_name_H-M   'P 1'
#
loop_
_entity.id
_entity.type
_entity.pdbx_description
1 polymer ?
#
loop_
_entity_poly.entity_id
_entity_poly.type
_entity_poly.pdbx_seq_one_letter_code
_entity_poly.pdbx_strand_id
1 'polypeptide(L)'
;MLRENVIYCGDCKSVLAGFPEKSVDLIYADPPFFSNRHYEVVWGDGYELRAFEDRWKGGIENYTAWMEDRIRECHRVLKET
;
A
#
# COMPACT_ATOMS: atom_id res chain seq x y z
N MET A 1 5.60 -5.77 -19.78
CA MET A 1 6.66 -6.70 -19.34
C MET A 1 7.21 -6.18 -18.02
N LEU A 2 7.29 -7.04 -17.01
CA LEU A 2 7.94 -6.74 -15.73
C LEU A 2 9.43 -6.47 -15.99
N ARG A 3 10.00 -5.47 -15.32
CA ARG A 3 11.41 -5.07 -15.44
C ARG A 3 12.03 -5.00 -14.05
N GLU A 4 13.28 -5.41 -13.96
CA GLU A 4 14.07 -5.37 -12.73
C GLU A 4 14.58 -3.95 -12.45
N ASN A 5 14.75 -3.60 -11.17
CA ASN A 5 15.27 -2.30 -10.71
C ASN A 5 14.47 -1.09 -11.23
N VAL A 6 13.15 -1.22 -11.33
CA VAL A 6 12.25 -0.16 -11.83
C VAL A 6 11.32 0.33 -10.72
N ILE A 7 11.15 1.66 -10.66
CA ILE A 7 10.10 2.32 -9.88
C ILE A 7 8.88 2.46 -10.80
N TYR A 8 7.77 1.86 -10.39
CA TYR A 8 6.48 2.01 -11.05
C TYR A 8 5.64 3.03 -10.26
N CYS A 9 5.34 4.19 -10.86
CA CYS A 9 4.55 5.25 -10.22
C CYS A 9 3.05 5.04 -10.51
N GLY A 10 2.24 4.82 -9.47
CA GLY A 10 0.79 4.68 -9.59
C GLY A 10 0.17 4.02 -8.35
N ASP A 11 -1.14 3.79 -8.40
CA ASP A 11 -1.81 2.95 -7.42
C ASP A 11 -1.30 1.50 -7.53
N CYS A 12 -0.93 0.89 -6.41
CA CYS A 12 -0.29 -0.42 -6.40
C CYS A 12 -1.18 -1.53 -7.00
N LYS A 13 -2.50 -1.50 -6.81
CA LYS A 13 -3.43 -2.46 -7.42
C LYS A 13 -3.37 -2.35 -8.94
N SER A 14 -3.45 -1.13 -9.47
CA SER A 14 -3.41 -0.90 -10.93
C SER A 14 -2.07 -1.26 -11.56
N VAL A 15 -0.96 -1.00 -10.86
CA VAL A 15 0.39 -1.38 -11.33
C VAL A 15 0.55 -2.90 -11.33
N LEU A 16 0.20 -3.56 -10.23
CA LEU A 16 0.31 -5.01 -10.09
C LEU A 16 -0.54 -5.76 -11.12
N ALA A 17 -1.72 -5.25 -11.48
CA ALA A 17 -2.59 -5.83 -12.51
C ALA A 17 -1.88 -5.99 -13.88
N GLY A 18 -0.85 -5.20 -14.18
CA GLY A 18 -0.04 -5.31 -15.39
C GLY A 18 1.09 -6.35 -15.32
N PHE A 19 1.33 -6.94 -14.14
CA PHE A 19 2.41 -7.90 -13.93
C PHE A 19 1.95 -9.32 -14.24
N PRO A 20 2.82 -10.19 -14.79
CA PRO A 20 2.49 -11.60 -14.98
C PRO A 20 2.20 -12.29 -13.64
N GLU A 21 1.36 -13.33 -13.67
CA GLU A 21 1.15 -14.19 -12.51
C GLU A 21 2.45 -14.90 -12.11
N LYS A 22 2.61 -15.23 -10.82
CA LYS A 22 3.76 -15.99 -10.29
C LYS A 22 5.12 -15.46 -10.78
N SER A 23 5.27 -14.14 -10.81
CA SER A 23 6.44 -13.45 -11.37
C SER A 23 7.39 -12.87 -10.32
N VAL A 24 6.99 -12.80 -9.05
CA VAL A 24 7.83 -12.30 -7.95
C VAL A 24 8.07 -13.38 -6.89
N ASP A 25 9.26 -13.36 -6.29
CA ASP A 25 9.69 -14.33 -5.27
C ASP A 25 9.39 -13.85 -3.84
N LEU A 26 9.34 -12.53 -3.62
CA LEU A 26 9.11 -11.92 -2.31
C LEU A 26 8.35 -10.60 -2.47
N ILE A 27 7.44 -10.34 -1.53
CA ILE A 27 6.73 -9.06 -1.42
C ILE A 27 6.97 -8.53 -0.02
N TYR A 28 7.45 -7.29 0.05
CA TYR A 28 7.44 -6.48 1.26
C TYR A 28 6.38 -5.39 1.10
N ALA A 29 5.53 -5.22 2.11
CA ALA A 29 4.46 -4.24 2.10
C ALA A 29 4.39 -3.49 3.43
N ASP A 30 4.28 -2.17 3.34
CA ASP A 30 4.07 -1.25 4.45
C ASP A 30 2.79 -0.43 4.17
N PRO A 31 1.59 -1.04 4.30
CA PRO A 31 0.33 -0.35 4.02
C PRO A 31 -0.01 0.65 5.14
N PRO A 32 -0.98 1.56 4.93
CA PRO A 32 -1.52 2.39 6.02
C PRO A 32 -1.94 1.53 7.22
N PHE A 33 -1.56 1.94 8.43
CA PHE A 33 -1.65 1.06 9.60
C PHE A 33 -3.05 0.89 10.20
N PHE A 34 -4.04 1.68 9.80
CA PHE A 34 -5.37 1.71 10.42
C PHE A 34 -5.26 1.84 11.97
N SER A 35 -4.34 2.66 12.46
CA SER A 35 -4.06 2.72 13.89
C SER A 35 -5.08 3.55 14.67
N ASN A 36 -5.97 4.26 13.96
CA ASN A 36 -6.92 5.22 14.51
C ASN A 36 -6.23 6.29 15.38
N ARG A 37 -4.98 6.62 15.06
CA ARG A 37 -4.17 7.63 15.74
C ARG A 37 -4.02 8.86 14.86
N HIS A 38 -4.03 10.02 15.49
CA HIS A 38 -3.52 11.24 14.86
C HIS A 38 -1.99 11.21 14.95
N TYR A 39 -1.33 11.08 13.80
CA TYR A 39 0.12 11.22 13.73
C TYR A 39 0.46 12.68 13.44
N GLU A 40 0.98 13.38 14.44
CA GLU A 40 1.58 14.69 14.25
C GLU A 40 3.07 14.51 13.96
N VAL A 41 3.51 14.87 12.76
CA VAL A 41 4.93 14.97 12.46
C VAL A 41 5.35 16.40 12.78
N VAL A 42 6.06 16.58 13.89
CA VAL A 42 6.62 17.89 14.27
C VAL A 42 8.04 17.98 13.71
N TRP A 43 8.20 18.64 12.56
CA TRP A 43 9.51 19.10 12.12
C TRP A 43 9.87 20.36 12.92
N GLY A 44 11.10 20.40 13.46
CA GLY A 44 11.55 21.38 14.44
C GLY A 44 11.70 22.83 13.94
N ASP A 45 11.18 23.16 12.76
CA ASP A 45 11.26 24.44 12.06
C ASP A 45 9.93 25.22 12.03
N GLY A 46 8.96 24.81 12.84
CA GLY A 46 7.81 25.65 13.23
C GLY A 46 6.71 25.83 12.17
N TYR A 47 6.87 25.23 10.99
CA TYR A 47 5.91 25.31 9.88
C TYR A 47 5.79 23.97 9.14
N GLU A 48 5.18 22.95 9.74
CA GLU A 48 4.36 21.97 9.01
C GLU A 48 3.82 20.89 9.96
N LEU A 49 2.63 21.13 10.53
CA LEU A 49 1.82 20.10 11.16
C LEU A 49 1.14 19.30 10.03
N ARG A 50 1.86 18.38 9.38
CA ARG A 50 1.23 17.42 8.46
C ARG A 50 0.61 16.29 9.26
N ALA A 51 -0.52 16.58 9.89
CA ALA A 51 -1.41 15.53 10.38
C ALA A 51 -2.08 14.88 9.17
N PHE A 52 -1.69 13.65 8.83
CA PHE A 52 -2.56 12.82 8.01
C PHE A 52 -3.62 12.24 8.94
N GLU A 53 -4.87 12.61 8.71
CA GLU A 53 -5.98 11.92 9.36
C GLU A 53 -6.02 10.48 8.84
N ASP A 54 -6.21 9.52 9.75
CA ASP A 54 -6.50 8.14 9.40
C ASP A 54 -7.92 8.09 8.79
N ARG A 55 -8.02 8.43 7.50
CA ARG A 55 -9.30 8.72 6.80
C ARG A 55 -9.97 7.45 6.29
N TRP A 56 -10.30 6.52 7.17
CA TRP A 56 -11.18 5.39 6.85
C TRP A 56 -12.60 5.71 7.28
N LYS A 57 -13.24 6.68 6.60
CA LYS A 57 -14.69 6.90 6.80
C LYS A 57 -15.41 5.58 6.55
N GLY A 58 -16.08 5.04 7.56
CA GLY A 58 -16.72 3.71 7.50
C GLY A 58 -15.98 2.59 8.26
N GLY A 59 -14.89 2.89 8.97
CA GLY A 59 -14.28 1.97 9.94
C GLY A 59 -13.40 0.89 9.32
N ILE A 60 -13.22 -0.20 10.07
CA ILE A 60 -12.31 -1.30 9.73
C ILE A 60 -12.74 -2.00 8.46
N GLU A 61 -14.05 -2.06 8.20
CA GLU A 61 -14.67 -2.68 7.05
C GLU A 61 -14.22 -2.03 5.74
N ASN A 62 -14.07 -0.71 5.72
CA ASN A 62 -13.60 0.00 4.55
C ASN A 62 -12.08 -0.16 4.36
N TYR A 63 -11.32 -0.24 5.45
CA TYR A 63 -9.89 -0.54 5.37
C TYR A 63 -9.64 -1.95 4.84
N THR A 64 -10.35 -2.96 5.36
CA THR A 64 -10.20 -4.34 4.93
C THR A 64 -10.65 -4.51 3.48
N ALA A 65 -11.76 -3.92 3.07
CA ALA A 65 -12.20 -3.93 1.66
C ALA A 65 -11.17 -3.28 0.73
N TRP A 66 -10.54 -2.18 1.15
CA TRP A 66 -9.48 -1.53 0.37
C TRP A 66 -8.19 -2.36 0.29
N MET A 67 -7.82 -3.02 1.39
CA MET A 67 -6.64 -3.89 1.46
C MET A 67 -6.81 -5.19 0.67
N GLU A 68 -8.00 -5.78 0.70
CA GLU A 68 -8.28 -7.09 0.11
C GLU A 68 -7.88 -7.15 -1.37
N ASP A 69 -8.34 -6.18 -2.17
CA ASP A 69 -8.02 -6.10 -3.59
C ASP A 69 -6.50 -6.06 -3.86
N ARG A 70 -5.75 -5.38 -3.00
CA ARG A 70 -4.30 -5.22 -3.14
C ARG A 70 -3.57 -6.49 -2.75
N ILE A 71 -3.98 -7.13 -1.66
CA ILE A 71 -3.42 -8.40 -1.22
C ILE A 71 -3.72 -9.52 -2.22
N ARG A 72 -4.90 -9.51 -2.87
CA ARG A 72 -5.23 -10.44 -3.96
C ARG A 72 -4.26 -10.30 -5.14
N GLU A 73 -3.96 -9.07 -5.55
CA GLU A 73 -2.96 -8.83 -6.60
C GLU A 73 -1.55 -9.23 -6.17
N CYS A 74 -1.15 -8.93 -4.92
CA CYS A 74 0.11 -9.40 -4.36
C CYS A 74 0.21 -10.93 -4.41
N HIS A 75 -0.82 -11.65 -3.97
CA HIS A 75 -0.86 -13.10 -4.02
C HIS A 75 -0.79 -13.64 -5.46
N ARG A 76 -1.53 -13.04 -6.41
CA ARG A 76 -1.53 -13.45 -7.82
C ARG A 76 -0.12 -13.41 -8.44
N VAL A 77 0.67 -12.39 -8.11
CA VAL A 77 2.02 -12.23 -8.67
C VAL A 77 3.07 -13.06 -7.92
N LEU A 78 2.79 -13.53 -6.70
CA LEU A 78 3.72 -14.33 -5.91
C LEU A 78 3.84 -15.76 -6.46
N LYS A 79 5.06 -16.30 -6.53
CA LYS A 79 5.31 -17.70 -6.92
C LYS A 79 4.81 -18.68 -5.85
N GLU A 80 4.49 -19.91 -6.28
CA GLU A 80 4.27 -21.04 -5.36
C GLU A 80 5.60 -21.42 -4.69
N THR A 81 5.54 -21.76 -3.41
CA THR A 81 6.69 -22.17 -2.57
C THR A 81 6.80 -23.68 -2.45
#